data_AF-A0A8I1N7I4-F1
#
_entry.id   AF-A0A8I1N7I4-F1
#
_cell.length_a   1.000
_cell.length_b   1.000
_cell.length_c   1.000
_cell.angle_alpha   90.00
_cell.angle_beta   90.00
_cell.angle_gamma   90.00
#
_symmetry.space_group_name_H-M   'P 1'
#
loop_
_entity.id
_entity.type
_entity.pdbx_description
1 polymer ?
#
loop_
_entity_poly.entity_id
_entity_poly.type
_entity_poly.pdbx_seq_one_letter_code
_entity_poly.pdbx_strand_id
1 'polypeptide(L)'
;MIWAHSSSLCTVLCNHILLVDRLWIGRMTGHPCHFGSLDQALYRDFEQLRTQQRETDADLLLRVRALTARQLSRRIDYVSLMTGQPKSLQLGTLLTHVFHHQTHHRGQITTLLSQLGVDFGETDMVWMPDVN
;
A
#
# COMPACT_ATOMS: atom_id res chain seq x y z
N MET A 1 28.87 4.80 -3.25
CA MET A 1 28.38 3.58 -2.55
C MET A 1 27.07 3.80 -1.79
N ILE A 2 26.81 4.99 -1.21
CA ILE A 2 25.56 5.34 -0.50
C ILE A 2 24.33 5.40 -1.44
N TRP A 3 24.49 5.96 -2.64
CA TRP A 3 23.40 6.13 -3.63
C TRP A 3 22.72 4.83 -4.09
N ALA A 4 23.49 3.73 -4.20
CA ALA A 4 22.95 2.43 -4.61
C ALA A 4 22.10 1.78 -3.50
N HIS A 5 22.40 2.06 -2.23
CA HIS A 5 21.68 1.51 -1.08
C HIS A 5 20.37 2.27 -0.84
N SER A 6 20.33 3.59 -1.01
CA SER A 6 19.08 4.35 -0.80
C SER A 6 18.05 4.09 -1.92
N SER A 7 18.51 3.90 -3.17
CA SER A 7 17.63 3.54 -4.30
C SER A 7 17.02 2.13 -4.13
N SER A 8 17.77 1.20 -3.53
CA SER A 8 17.26 -0.14 -3.22
C SER A 8 16.25 -0.11 -2.07
N LEU A 9 16.43 0.75 -1.07
CA LEU A 9 15.49 0.90 0.05
C LEU A 9 14.12 1.45 -0.39
N CYS A 10 14.07 2.47 -1.25
CA CYS A 10 12.80 2.94 -1.81
C CYS A 10 12.07 1.83 -2.58
N THR A 11 12.81 1.01 -3.33
CA THR A 11 12.24 -0.12 -4.09
C THR A 11 11.69 -1.22 -3.16
N VAL A 12 12.35 -1.49 -2.03
CA VAL A 12 11.86 -2.41 -0.99
C VAL A 12 10.56 -1.89 -0.38
N LEU A 13 10.49 -0.60 -0.04
CA LEU A 13 9.29 0.02 0.52
C LEU A 13 8.12 0.00 -0.48
N CYS A 14 8.36 0.30 -1.75
CA CYS A 14 7.34 0.20 -2.79
C CYS A 14 6.83 -1.25 -2.97
N ASN A 15 7.72 -2.25 -2.91
CA ASN A 15 7.30 -3.66 -2.93
C ASN A 15 6.41 -4.00 -1.73
N HIS A 16 6.77 -3.52 -0.54
CA HIS A 16 5.99 -3.76 0.67
C HIS A 16 4.58 -3.14 0.58
N ILE A 17 4.48 -1.90 0.11
CA ILE A 17 3.19 -1.24 -0.12
C ILE A 17 2.33 -2.07 -1.08
N LEU A 18 2.88 -2.42 -2.26
CA LEU A 18 2.15 -3.21 -3.26
C LEU A 18 1.66 -4.55 -2.71
N LEU A 19 2.52 -5.25 -1.94
CA LEU A 19 2.18 -6.53 -1.34
C LEU A 19 1.02 -6.40 -0.35
N VAL A 20 1.08 -5.41 0.54
CA VAL A 20 0.04 -5.18 1.54
C VAL A 20 -1.27 -4.74 0.89
N ASP A 21 -1.22 -3.91 -0.15
CA ASP A 21 -2.40 -3.50 -0.91
C ASP A 21 -3.10 -4.71 -1.55
N ARG A 22 -2.35 -5.58 -2.24
CA ARG A 22 -2.89 -6.80 -2.86
C ARG A 22 -3.44 -7.78 -1.83
N LEU A 23 -2.76 -7.92 -0.70
CA LEU A 23 -3.23 -8.74 0.42
C LEU A 23 -4.61 -8.27 0.90
N TRP A 24 -4.80 -6.96 1.08
CA TRP A 24 -6.06 -6.40 1.53
C TRP A 24 -7.15 -6.41 0.46
N ILE A 25 -6.80 -6.14 -0.80
CA ILE A 25 -7.71 -6.26 -1.94
C ILE A 25 -8.24 -7.70 -2.04
N GLY A 26 -7.35 -8.70 -1.97
CA GLY A 26 -7.75 -10.10 -2.01
C GLY A 26 -8.73 -10.45 -0.88
N ARG A 27 -8.42 -10.03 0.36
CA ARG A 27 -9.30 -10.25 1.52
C ARG A 27 -10.66 -9.58 1.36
N MET A 28 -10.72 -8.32 0.95
CA MET A 28 -11.99 -7.59 0.85
C MET A 28 -12.88 -8.09 -0.29
N THR A 29 -12.30 -8.76 -1.28
CA THR A 29 -13.00 -9.30 -2.46
C THR A 29 -13.31 -10.79 -2.35
N GLY A 30 -12.88 -11.45 -1.27
CA GLY A 30 -13.06 -12.90 -1.09
C GLY A 30 -12.09 -13.75 -1.92
N HIS A 31 -11.05 -13.16 -2.52
CA HIS A 31 -10.03 -13.83 -3.32
C HIS A 31 -8.65 -13.59 -2.71
N PRO A 32 -8.36 -14.14 -1.51
CA PRO A 32 -7.12 -13.84 -0.79
C PRO A 32 -5.88 -14.27 -1.58
N CYS A 33 -4.89 -13.37 -1.67
CA CYS A 33 -3.56 -13.70 -2.19
C CYS A 33 -2.70 -14.33 -1.10
N HIS A 34 -1.86 -15.28 -1.49
CA HIS A 34 -0.89 -15.92 -0.60
C HIS A 34 0.52 -15.40 -0.89
N PHE A 35 1.18 -14.89 0.14
CA PHE A 35 2.58 -14.45 0.12
C PHE A 35 3.35 -15.20 1.20
N GLY A 36 4.65 -15.44 0.97
CA GLY A 36 5.50 -16.16 1.92
C GLY A 36 5.86 -15.33 3.16
N SER A 37 5.97 -14.01 2.99
CA SER A 37 6.31 -13.06 4.04
C SER A 37 5.90 -11.63 3.65
N LEU A 38 5.91 -10.69 4.59
CA LEU A 38 5.61 -9.27 4.32
C LEU A 38 6.78 -8.50 3.69
N ASP A 39 8.00 -9.06 3.71
CA ASP A 39 9.20 -8.52 3.09
C ASP A 39 9.52 -9.19 1.74
N GLN A 40 8.63 -10.05 1.24
CA GLN A 40 8.78 -10.68 -0.07
C GLN A 40 8.80 -9.59 -1.17
N ALA A 41 9.91 -9.53 -1.92
CA ALA A 41 9.97 -8.72 -3.13
C ALA A 41 9.11 -9.36 -4.23
N LEU A 42 8.04 -8.66 -4.64
CA LEU A 42 7.17 -9.08 -5.74
C LEU A 42 7.84 -8.85 -7.10
N TYR A 43 8.50 -7.69 -7.26
CA TYR A 43 9.16 -7.29 -8.49
C TYR A 43 10.52 -6.67 -8.17
N ARG A 44 11.56 -7.20 -8.82
CA ARG A 44 12.93 -6.65 -8.72
C ARG A 44 13.15 -5.47 -9.68
N ASP A 45 12.49 -5.52 -10.83
CA ASP A 45 12.53 -4.45 -11.82
C ASP A 45 11.59 -3.32 -11.39
N PHE A 46 12.13 -2.10 -11.34
CA PHE A 46 11.39 -0.93 -10.87
C PHE A 46 10.28 -0.51 -11.83
N GLU A 47 10.50 -0.67 -13.14
CA GLU A 47 9.50 -0.33 -14.16
C GLU A 47 8.29 -1.26 -14.11
N GLN A 48 8.54 -2.55 -13.91
CA GLN A 48 7.51 -3.54 -13.63
C GLN A 48 6.79 -3.22 -12.31
N LEU A 49 7.53 -2.93 -11.23
CA LEU A 49 6.93 -2.56 -9.94
C LEU A 49 6.01 -1.34 -10.07
N ARG A 50 6.46 -0.30 -10.78
CA ARG A 50 5.67 0.92 -11.04
C ARG A 50 4.40 0.63 -11.82
N THR A 51 4.48 -0.21 -12.85
CA THR A 51 3.32 -0.63 -13.63
C THR A 51 2.31 -1.36 -12.76
N GLN A 52 2.78 -2.30 -11.95
CA GLN A 52 1.95 -3.12 -11.07
C GLN A 52 1.34 -2.32 -9.91
N GLN A 53 2.04 -1.30 -9.42
CA GLN A 53 1.48 -0.33 -8.46
C GLN A 53 0.32 0.43 -9.07
N ARG A 54 0.50 1.03 -10.27
CA ARG A 54 -0.58 1.77 -10.94
C ARG A 54 -1.82 0.93 -11.21
N GLU A 55 -1.64 -0.32 -11.63
CA GLU A 55 -2.76 -1.26 -11.82
C GLU A 55 -3.49 -1.58 -10.51
N THR A 56 -2.73 -1.77 -9.42
CA THR A 56 -3.30 -2.06 -8.10
C THR A 56 -4.03 -0.84 -7.53
N ASP A 57 -3.48 0.36 -7.71
CA ASP A 57 -4.11 1.62 -7.30
C ASP A 57 -5.42 1.85 -8.06
N ALA A 58 -5.44 1.57 -9.36
CA ALA A 58 -6.65 1.67 -10.19
C ALA A 58 -7.73 0.68 -9.74
N ASP A 59 -7.37 -0.57 -9.40
CA ASP A 59 -8.31 -1.56 -8.86
C ASP A 59 -8.84 -1.14 -7.48
N LEU A 60 -7.97 -0.65 -6.58
CA LEU A 60 -8.39 -0.14 -5.28
C LEU A 60 -9.38 1.02 -5.43
N LEU A 61 -9.08 1.98 -6.31
CA LEU A 61 -9.94 3.13 -6.58
C LEU A 61 -11.30 2.72 -7.14
N LEU A 62 -11.31 1.80 -8.12
CA LEU A 62 -12.55 1.26 -8.70
C LEU A 62 -13.44 0.65 -7.61
N ARG A 63 -12.85 -0.14 -6.71
CA ARG A 63 -13.57 -0.80 -5.62
C ARG A 63 -14.11 0.20 -4.61
N VAL A 64 -13.27 1.13 -4.15
CA VAL A 64 -13.68 2.14 -3.17
C VAL A 64 -14.80 3.03 -3.71
N ARG A 65 -14.74 3.42 -5.00
CA ARG A 65 -15.81 4.19 -5.66
C ARG A 65 -17.16 3.47 -5.72
N ALA A 66 -17.15 2.14 -5.72
CA ALA A 66 -18.38 1.34 -5.74
C ALA A 66 -18.96 1.07 -4.35
N LEU A 67 -18.32 1.51 -3.26
CA LEU A 67 -18.77 1.25 -1.90
C LEU A 67 -19.89 2.20 -1.48
N THR A 68 -20.88 1.63 -0.80
CA THR A 68 -21.92 2.34 -0.06
C THR A 68 -21.57 2.42 1.42
N ALA A 69 -22.11 3.43 2.12
CA ALA A 69 -21.91 3.58 3.56
C ALA A 69 -22.26 2.31 4.36
N ARG A 70 -23.34 1.61 3.97
CA ARG A 70 -23.74 0.34 4.59
C ARG A 70 -22.68 -0.76 4.44
N GLN A 71 -22.00 -0.82 3.29
CA GLN A 71 -20.97 -1.82 3.05
C GLN A 71 -19.72 -1.59 3.91
N LEU A 72 -19.45 -0.37 4.38
CA LEU A 72 -18.31 -0.08 5.25
C LEU A 72 -18.42 -0.80 6.60
N SER A 73 -19.63 -1.10 7.07
CA SER A 73 -19.87 -1.82 8.33
C SER A 73 -19.74 -3.35 8.20
N ARG A 74 -19.62 -3.90 6.97
CA ARG A 74 -19.47 -5.35 6.79
C ARG A 74 -18.16 -5.82 7.40
N ARG A 75 -18.15 -7.02 8.00
CA ARG A 75 -16.94 -7.63 8.54
C ARG A 75 -16.19 -8.43 7.47
N ILE A 76 -14.87 -8.36 7.54
CA ILE A 76 -13.93 -9.13 6.74
C ILE A 76 -13.19 -10.05 7.70
N ASP A 77 -13.42 -11.34 7.56
CA ASP A 77 -12.71 -12.38 8.30
C ASP A 77 -11.46 -12.80 7.52
N TYR A 78 -10.33 -12.90 8.21
CA TYR A 78 -9.07 -13.28 7.60
C TYR A 78 -8.13 -13.92 8.61
N VAL A 79 -7.12 -14.64 8.12
CA VAL A 79 -6.01 -15.13 8.95
C VAL A 79 -4.85 -14.15 8.84
N SER A 80 -4.36 -13.70 9.99
CA SER A 80 -3.21 -12.79 10.09
C SER A 80 -1.95 -13.48 9.55
N LEU A 81 -1.29 -12.86 8.56
CA LEU A 81 -0.02 -13.37 8.04
C LEU A 81 1.09 -13.31 9.10
N MET A 82 1.01 -12.35 10.03
CA MET A 82 2.02 -12.15 11.07
C MET A 82 1.90 -13.13 12.24
N THR A 83 0.67 -13.53 12.57
CA THR A 83 0.41 -14.30 13.80
C THR A 83 -0.22 -15.66 13.55
N GLY A 84 -0.67 -15.95 12.33
CA GLY A 84 -1.43 -17.16 11.98
C GLY A 84 -2.82 -17.24 12.63
N GLN A 85 -3.25 -16.21 13.35
CA GLN A 85 -4.51 -16.22 14.10
C GLN A 85 -5.67 -15.65 13.27
N PRO A 86 -6.90 -16.16 13.46
CA PRO A 86 -8.09 -15.57 12.86
C PRO A 86 -8.32 -14.16 13.41
N LYS A 87 -8.75 -13.27 12.53
CA LYS A 87 -9.07 -11.87 12.80
C LYS A 87 -10.33 -11.49 12.01
N SER A 88 -11.02 -10.46 12.51
CA SER A 88 -12.22 -9.93 11.88
C SER A 88 -12.31 -8.42 12.08
N LEU A 89 -12.36 -7.68 10.98
CA LEU A 89 -12.39 -6.20 10.97
C LEU A 89 -13.54 -5.68 10.12
N GLN A 90 -14.11 -4.53 10.47
CA GLN A 90 -15.03 -3.83 9.58
C GLN A 90 -14.28 -3.31 8.34
N LEU A 91 -14.93 -3.32 7.18
CA LEU A 91 -14.33 -2.85 5.93
C LEU A 91 -13.85 -1.40 6.03
N GLY A 92 -14.63 -0.52 6.67
CA GLY A 92 -14.23 0.87 6.88
C GLY A 92 -12.91 0.98 7.65
N THR A 93 -12.79 0.25 8.77
CA THR A 93 -11.55 0.19 9.55
C THR A 93 -10.38 -0.35 8.74
N LEU A 94 -10.61 -1.38 7.91
CA LEU A 94 -9.61 -1.94 7.02
C LEU A 94 -9.12 -0.91 6.00
N LEU A 95 -10.02 -0.17 5.35
CA LEU A 95 -9.66 0.85 4.38
C LEU A 95 -8.89 2.02 5.03
N THR A 96 -9.30 2.46 6.22
CA THR A 96 -8.52 3.43 7.01
C THR A 96 -7.12 2.90 7.32
N HIS A 97 -7.00 1.62 7.69
CA HIS A 97 -5.70 1.00 7.92
C HIS A 97 -4.83 0.98 6.64
N VAL A 98 -5.38 0.63 5.48
CA VAL A 98 -4.67 0.69 4.19
C VAL A 98 -4.16 2.11 3.91
N PHE A 99 -5.02 3.12 4.05
CA PHE A 99 -4.64 4.52 3.85
C PHE A 99 -3.51 4.97 4.79
N HIS A 100 -3.61 4.64 6.08
CA HIS A 100 -2.56 4.98 7.06
C HIS A 100 -1.25 4.22 6.81
N HIS A 101 -1.33 2.95 6.44
CA HIS A 101 -0.16 2.12 6.12
C HIS A 101 0.61 2.67 4.91
N GLN A 102 -0.11 3.01 3.83
CA GLN A 102 0.49 3.66 2.67
C GLN A 102 1.14 5.00 3.05
N THR A 103 0.43 5.84 3.80
CA THR A 103 0.95 7.15 4.25
C THR A 103 2.24 7.00 5.07
N HIS A 104 2.27 6.03 5.99
CA HIS A 104 3.45 5.75 6.82
C HIS A 104 4.68 5.39 5.98
N HIS A 105 4.55 4.44 5.05
CA HIS A 105 5.69 4.01 4.23
C HIS A 105 6.08 5.04 3.16
N ARG A 106 5.14 5.84 2.64
CA ARG A 106 5.46 7.00 1.79
C ARG A 106 6.22 8.08 2.58
N GLY A 107 5.95 8.25 3.87
CA GLY A 107 6.75 9.08 4.77
C GLY A 107 8.21 8.60 4.89
N GLN A 108 8.42 7.29 4.94
CA GLN A 108 9.78 6.72 4.92
C GLN A 108 10.47 6.96 3.57
N ILE A 109 9.76 6.80 2.45
CA ILE A 109 10.29 7.07 1.11
C ILE A 109 10.68 8.55 0.97
N THR A 110 9.82 9.48 1.34
CA THR A 110 10.11 10.93 1.27
C THR A 110 11.28 11.33 2.15
N THR A 111 11.44 10.71 3.32
CA THR A 111 12.64 10.87 4.16
C THR A 111 13.91 10.45 3.42
N LEU A 112 13.90 9.27 2.78
CA LEU A 112 15.05 8.79 1.99
C LEU A 112 15.35 9.70 0.80
N LEU A 113 14.32 10.17 0.08
CA LEU A 113 14.48 11.10 -1.04
C LEU A 113 15.06 12.45 -0.59
N SER A 114 14.57 12.99 0.53
CA SER A 114 15.09 14.21 1.15
C SER A 114 16.59 14.09 1.50
N GLN A 115 16.99 12.96 2.10
CA GLN A 115 18.40 12.69 2.42
C GLN A 115 19.31 12.61 1.19
N LEU A 116 18.74 12.31 0.02
CA LEU A 116 19.43 12.31 -1.27
C LEU A 116 19.40 13.68 -1.97
N GLY A 117 18.78 14.69 -1.37
CA GLY A 117 18.58 16.00 -1.99
C GLY A 117 17.59 15.99 -3.15
N VAL A 118 16.73 14.97 -3.24
CA VAL A 118 15.68 14.86 -4.26
C VAL A 118 14.44 15.57 -3.77
N ASP A 119 13.98 16.55 -4.55
CA ASP A 119 12.65 17.13 -4.37
C ASP A 119 11.58 16.09 -4.80
N PHE A 120 10.70 15.76 -3.87
CA PHE A 120 9.60 14.80 -4.06
C PHE A 120 8.23 15.48 -4.13
N GLY A 121 8.20 16.82 -4.10
CA GLY A 121 6.98 17.63 -4.15
C GLY A 121 6.23 17.72 -2.82
N GLU A 122 5.08 18.40 -2.88
CA GLU A 122 4.21 18.61 -1.72
C GLU A 122 3.47 17.32 -1.34
N THR A 123 3.42 17.06 -0.04
CA THR A 123 2.77 15.87 0.55
C THR A 123 1.70 16.23 1.58
N ASP A 124 1.63 17.49 2.01
CA ASP A 124 0.52 18.01 2.78
C ASP A 124 -0.73 18.08 1.89
N MET A 125 -1.76 17.33 2.29
CA MET A 125 -2.97 17.12 1.51
C MET A 125 -3.64 18.43 1.09
N VAL A 126 -3.67 19.45 1.95
CA VAL A 126 -4.35 20.72 1.62
C VAL A 126 -3.64 21.53 0.54
N TRP A 127 -2.39 21.19 0.24
CA TRP A 127 -1.54 21.85 -0.74
C TRP A 127 -1.21 20.96 -1.95
N MET A 128 -1.75 19.74 -2.01
CA MET A 128 -1.52 18.83 -3.13
C MET A 128 -2.21 19.33 -4.42
N PRO A 129 -1.60 19.11 -5.60
CA PRO A 129 -2.12 19.61 -6.88
C PRO A 129 -3.55 19.17 -7.21
N ASP A 130 -3.94 17.95 -6.81
CA ASP A 130 -5.23 17.34 -7.16
C ASP A 130 -6.34 17.61 -6.13
N VAL A 131 -6.06 18.41 -5.10
CA VAL A 131 -7.03 18.75 -4.03
C VAL A 131 -7.73 20.09 -4.30
N ASN A 132 -7.26 20.88 -5.27
CA ASN A 132 -7.82 22.17 -5.68
C ASN A 132 -8.30 22.19 -7.13
#